data_AF-A0A1Z8YYJ8-F1
#
_entry.id   AF-A0A1Z8YYJ8-F1
#
_cell.length_a   1.000
_cell.length_b   1.000
_cell.length_c   1.000
_cell.angle_alpha   90.00
_cell.angle_beta   90.00
_cell.angle_gamma   90.00
#
_symmetry.space_group_name_H-M   'P 1'
#
loop_
_entity.id
_entity.type
_entity.pdbx_description
1 polymer ?
#
loop_
_entity_poly.entity_id
_entity_poly.type
_entity_poly.pdbx_seq_one_letter_code
_entity_poly.pdbx_strand_id
1 'polypeptide(L)' 'MSLTDFKMRHKVFLQACAEAERDPNEILISTMLRFDGDIKATIRQAEEYEEAGVSLGIISIPKDKAPETVEEIAEGLSKI' A
#
# COMPACT_ATOMS: atom_id res chain seq x y z
N MET A 1 3.75 6.16 6.72
CA MET A 1 4.85 6.67 5.86
C MET A 1 4.21 7.58 4.81
N SER A 2 4.89 8.62 4.33
CA SER A 2 4.37 9.41 3.20
C SER A 2 4.76 8.76 1.88
N LEU A 3 3.98 9.00 0.82
CA LEU A 3 4.29 8.49 -0.52
C LEU A 3 5.66 8.94 -1.01
N THR A 4 6.03 10.20 -0.72
CA THR A 4 7.35 10.76 -1.07
C THR A 4 8.49 10.03 -0.38
N ASP A 5 8.37 9.75 0.92
CA ASP A 5 9.37 9.00 1.67
C ASP A 5 9.49 7.56 1.13
N PHE A 6 8.36 6.92 0.81
CA PHE A 6 8.36 5.61 0.17
C PHE A 6 9.10 5.62 -1.17
N LYS A 7 8.77 6.54 -2.08
CA LYS A 7 9.41 6.63 -3.42
C LYS A 7 10.93 6.81 -3.31
N MET A 8 11.38 7.62 -2.34
CA MET A 8 12.81 7.81 -2.07
C MET A 8 13.47 6.49 -1.62
N ARG A 9 12.87 5.77 -0.67
CA ARG A 9 13.39 4.50 -0.17
C ARG A 9 13.32 3.39 -1.23
N HIS A 10 12.25 3.34 -2.00
CA HIS A 10 12.08 2.37 -3.08
C HIS A 10 13.17 2.53 -4.15
N LYS A 11 13.55 3.77 -4.48
CA LYS A 11 14.69 4.03 -5.37
C LYS A 11 16.00 3.46 -4.83
N VAL A 12 16.29 3.65 -3.54
CA VAL A 12 17.50 3.11 -2.89
C VAL A 12 17.45 1.58 -2.87
N PHE A 13 16.27 1.00 -2.61
CA PHE A 13 16.05 -0.44 -2.66
C PHE A 13 16.34 -1.04 -4.05
N LEU A 14 15.86 -0.40 -5.12
CA LEU A 14 16.11 -0.85 -6.49
C LEU A 14 17.60 -0.78 -6.86
N GLN A 15 18.32 0.24 -6.39
CA GLN A 15 19.77 0.33 -6.55
C GLN A 15 20.49 -0.83 -5.86
N ALA A 16 20.11 -1.14 -4.61
CA ALA A 16 20.68 -2.27 -3.88
C ALA A 16 20.38 -3.63 -4.56
N CYS A 17 19.19 -3.80 -5.14
CA CYS A 17 18.85 -5.01 -5.90
C CYS A 17 19.75 -5.15 -7.15
N ALA A 18 19.99 -4.06 -7.88
CA ALA A 18 20.87 -4.05 -9.04
C ALA A 18 22.33 -4.38 -8.66
N GLU A 19 22.84 -3.83 -7.56
CA GLU A 19 24.19 -4.14 -7.04
C GLU A 19 24.34 -5.60 -6.60
N ALA A 20 23.26 -6.20 -6.10
CA ALA A 20 23.22 -7.59 -5.65
C ALA A 20 22.83 -8.59 -6.76
N GLU A 21 22.64 -8.12 -8.00
CA GLU A 21 22.13 -8.93 -9.14
C GLU A 21 20.83 -9.70 -8.79
N ARG A 22 19.95 -9.07 -8.01
CA ARG A 22 18.68 -9.66 -7.56
C ARG A 22 17.48 -9.01 -8.26
N ASP A 23 16.50 -9.83 -8.65
CA ASP A 23 15.23 -9.31 -9.17
C ASP A 23 14.40 -8.70 -8.02
N PRO A 24 14.07 -7.40 -8.07
CA PRO A 24 13.25 -6.77 -7.03
C PRO A 24 11.84 -7.38 -6.91
N ASN A 25 11.32 -8.04 -7.95
CA ASN A 25 9.99 -8.66 -7.92
C ASN A 25 9.95 -9.94 -7.06
N GLU A 26 11.10 -10.49 -6.68
CA GLU A 26 11.20 -11.60 -5.72
C GLU A 26 11.02 -11.13 -4.27
N ILE A 27 10.91 -9.82 -4.05
CA ILE A 27 10.79 -9.21 -2.73
C ILE A 27 9.41 -8.58 -2.59
N LEU A 28 8.60 -9.13 -1.69
CA LEU A 28 7.30 -8.56 -1.39
C LEU A 28 7.46 -7.26 -0.60
N ILE A 29 7.00 -6.15 -1.19
CA ILE A 29 7.01 -4.83 -0.55
C ILE A 29 5.59 -4.53 -0.06
N SER A 30 5.42 -4.42 1.26
CA SER A 30 4.14 -4.05 1.85
C SER A 30 4.13 -2.63 2.39
N THR A 31 2.96 -1.97 2.38
CA THR A 31 2.74 -0.70 3.09
C THR A 31 1.47 -0.75 3.93
N MET A 32 1.39 0.09 4.96
CA MET A 32 0.18 0.27 5.75
C MET A 32 -0.63 1.45 5.19
N LEU A 33 -1.87 1.17 4.81
CA LEU A 33 -2.87 2.16 4.41
C LEU A 33 -3.79 2.43 5.60
N ARG A 34 -4.12 3.68 5.86
CA ARG A 34 -5.00 4.02 6.98
C ARG A 34 -6.39 4.32 6.44
N PHE A 35 -7.37 3.53 6.86
CA PHE A 35 -8.78 3.85 6.65
C PHE A 35 -9.24 4.84 7.71
N ASP A 36 -9.85 5.96 7.30
CA ASP A 36 -10.38 7.00 8.19
C ASP A 36 -11.91 7.14 8.11
N GLY A 37 -12.57 6.29 7.32
CA GLY A 37 -13.99 6.39 7.02
C GLY A 37 -14.28 6.80 5.58
N ASP A 38 -13.27 7.16 4.78
CA ASP A 38 -13.43 7.43 3.36
C ASP A 38 -12.79 6.32 2.51
N ILE A 39 -13.66 5.45 1.96
CA ILE A 39 -13.22 4.36 1.10
C ILE A 39 -12.62 4.87 -0.23
N LYS A 40 -13.11 5.99 -0.77
CA LYS A 40 -12.57 6.54 -2.03
C LYS A 40 -11.16 7.08 -1.82
N ALA A 41 -10.93 7.77 -0.70
CA ALA A 41 -9.59 8.21 -0.32
C ALA A 41 -8.65 7.02 -0.10
N THR A 42 -9.14 5.94 0.50
CA THR A 42 -8.37 4.71 0.73
C THR A 42 -7.99 4.01 -0.57
N ILE A 43 -8.93 3.89 -1.52
CA ILE A 43 -8.68 3.34 -2.87
C ILE A 43 -7.62 4.16 -3.59
N ARG A 44 -7.78 5.49 -3.62
CA ARG A 44 -6.81 6.38 -4.27
C ARG A 44 -5.42 6.24 -3.66
N GLN A 45 -5.34 6.11 -2.33
CA GLN A 45 -4.07 5.88 -1.66
C GLN A 45 -3.45 4.53 -2.07
N ALA A 46 -4.25 3.48 -2.21
CA ALA A 46 -3.78 2.17 -2.67
C ALA A 46 -3.18 2.25 -4.08
N GLU A 47 -3.88 2.87 -5.03
CA GLU A 47 -3.40 3.10 -6.40
C GLU A 47 -2.08 3.88 -6.42
N GLU A 48 -1.99 4.98 -5.65
CA GLU A 48 -0.78 5.80 -5.58
C GLU A 48 0.46 5.02 -5.07
N TYR A 49 0.25 4.05 -4.17
CA TYR A 49 1.32 3.19 -3.66
C TYR A 49 1.64 2.02 -4.59
N GLU A 50 0.65 1.45 -5.27
CA GLU A 50 0.86 0.44 -6.30
C GLU A 50 1.73 1.00 -7.44
N GLU A 51 1.37 2.17 -7.97
CA GLU A 51 2.16 2.88 -8.99
C GLU A 51 3.60 3.18 -8.53
N ALA A 52 3.81 3.32 -7.22
CA ALA A 52 5.13 3.57 -6.64
C ALA A 52 5.97 2.29 -6.48
N GLY A 53 5.38 1.10 -6.64
CA GLY A 53 6.05 -0.20 -6.54
C GLY A 53 5.73 -1.01 -5.28
N VAL A 54 4.66 -0.69 -4.56
CA VAL A 54 4.17 -1.55 -3.46
C VAL A 54 3.47 -2.79 -4.03
N SER A 55 3.79 -3.96 -3.50
CA SER A 55 3.17 -5.24 -3.87
C SER A 55 1.96 -5.61 -3.01
N LEU A 56 1.88 -5.09 -1.77
CA LEU A 56 0.80 -5.41 -0.82
C LEU A 56 0.40 -4.22 0.05
N GLY A 57 -0.87 -3.81 -0.02
CA GLY A 57 -1.47 -2.87 0.92
C GLY A 57 -2.08 -3.58 2.13
N ILE A 58 -1.76 -3.14 3.34
CA ILE A 58 -2.37 -3.62 4.59
C ILE A 58 -3.23 -2.49 5.16
N ILE A 59 -4.54 -2.71 5.23
CA ILE A 59 -5.46 -1.70 5.76
C ILE A 59 -5.52 -1.75 7.27
N SER A 60 -5.13 -0.64 7.90
CA SER A 60 -5.34 -0.38 9.31
C SER A 60 -6.72 0.23 9.51
N ILE A 61 -7.63 -0.54 10.12
CA ILE A 61 -8.99 -0.09 10.49
C ILE A 61 -8.96 0.48 11.92
N PRO A 62 -9.53 1.68 12.18
CA PRO A 62 -9.66 2.22 13.52
C PRO A 62 -10.50 1.31 14.44
N LYS A 63 -10.12 1.22 15.72
CA LYS A 63 -10.74 0.29 16.68
C LYS A 63 -12.15 0.69 17.12
N ASP A 64 -12.53 1.94 16.87
CA ASP A 64 -13.85 2.49 17.14
C ASP A 64 -14.84 2.26 15.99
N LYS A 65 -14.40 1.66 14.89
CA LYS A 65 -15.27 1.23 13.78
C LYS A 65 -15.92 -0.11 14.09
N ALA A 66 -17.12 -0.30 13.56
CA ALA A 66 -17.86 -1.54 13.69
C ALA A 66 -17.22 -2.64 12.80
N PRO A 67 -17.30 -3.93 13.18
CA PRO A 67 -16.72 -5.02 12.39
C PRO A 67 -17.20 -5.07 10.93
N GLU A 68 -18.43 -4.65 10.67
CA GLU A 68 -19.07 -4.61 9.36
C GLU A 68 -18.36 -3.67 8.37
N THR A 69 -17.54 -2.73 8.86
CA THR A 69 -16.68 -1.87 8.02
C THR A 69 -15.73 -2.67 7.13
N VAL A 70 -15.38 -3.91 7.50
CA VAL A 70 -14.57 -4.79 6.64
C VAL A 70 -15.27 -5.09 5.31
N GLU A 71 -16.59 -5.25 5.31
CA GLU A 71 -17.37 -5.52 4.10
C GLU A 71 -17.36 -4.30 3.16
N GLU A 72 -17.59 -3.10 3.70
CA GLU A 72 -17.52 -1.85 2.94
C GLU A 72 -16.15 -1.65 2.27
N ILE A 73 -15.07 -1.91 3.01
CA ILE A 73 -13.71 -1.81 2.49
C ILE A 73 -13.47 -2.86 1.39
N ALA A 74 -13.92 -4.10 1.60
CA ALA A 74 -13.77 -5.17 0.63
C ALA A 74 -14.52 -4.87 -0.69
N GLU A 75 -15.76 -4.39 -0.61
CA GLU A 75 -16.56 -3.99 -1.78
C GLU A 75 -15.97 -2.78 -2.52
N GLY A 76 -15.32 -1.87 -1.80
CA GLY A 76 -14.62 -0.73 -2.39
C GLY A 76 -13.40 -1.19 -3.19
N LEU A 77 -12.56 -2.02 -2.58
CA LEU A 77 -11.32 -2.51 -3.18
C LEU A 77 -11.52 -3.56 -4.26
N SER A 78 -12.63 -4.28 -4.30
CA SER A 78 -12.88 -5.27 -5.36
C SER A 78 -13.12 -4.66 -6.75
N LYS A 79 -13.06 -3.32 -6.86
CA LYS A 79 -13.36 -2.54 -8.06
C LYS A 79 -12.10 -1.93 -8.70
N ILE A 80 -10.93 -2.17 -8.12
CA ILE A 80 -9.62 -1.77 -8.63
C ILE A 80 -8.80 -2.99 -9.04
#